data_AF-A0A967LX45-F1
#
_entry.id   AF-A0A967LX45-F1
#
_cell.length_a   1.000
_cell.length_b   1.000
_cell.length_c   1.000
_cell.angle_alpha   90.00
_cell.angle_beta   90.00
_cell.angle_gamma   90.00
#
_symmetry.space_group_name_H-M   'P 1'
#
loop_
_entity.id
_entity.type
_entity.pdbx_description
1 polymer ?
#
loop_
_entity_poly.entity_id
_entity_poly.type
_entity_poly.pdbx_seq_one_letter_code
_entity_poly.pdbx_strand_id
1 'polypeptide(L)'
;MAKSLNELVHGLFLQGLGQLLVLNVDNKETLLGNISFEKGKLIMRDNGHLKDVKPEIMAPCWEYGLMGGLYTSKVKQKWESLTFCGPAHCELPINLSKTRQGALKVAENELGDNLSTFFGSVYRAYQLMLENHYLPVIMLKPVKIKTGEFGLGVCDLRAAPIDLNVIRKVNDALRESIARQTELGVEDMNLTLEDFGKMFGAYLDEKK
;
A
#
# COMPACT_ATOMS: atom_id res chain seq x y z
N MET A 1 17.21 14.07 14.48
CA MET A 1 16.12 15.05 14.28
C MET A 1 14.90 14.31 13.77
N ALA A 2 13.76 14.44 14.45
CA ALA A 2 12.50 13.89 13.95
C ALA A 2 12.13 14.67 12.69
N LYS A 3 11.99 13.98 11.54
CA LYS A 3 11.43 14.61 10.33
C LYS A 3 10.03 15.10 10.65
N SER A 4 9.68 16.30 10.20
CA SER A 4 8.28 16.72 10.26
C SER A 4 7.42 15.79 9.41
N LEU A 5 6.13 15.63 9.73
CA LEU A 5 5.21 14.82 8.93
C LEU A 5 5.20 15.28 7.46
N ASN A 6 5.28 16.59 7.21
CA ASN A 6 5.37 17.16 5.87
C ASN A 6 6.64 16.74 5.13
N GLU A 7 7.80 16.74 5.78
CA GLU A 7 9.05 16.28 5.17
C GLU A 7 9.00 14.79 4.83
N LEU A 8 8.37 13.98 5.69
CA LEU A 8 8.16 12.57 5.45
C LEU A 8 7.25 12.36 4.23
N VAL A 9 6.06 12.96 4.24
CA VAL A 9 5.08 12.84 3.14
C VAL A 9 5.66 13.32 1.83
N HIS A 10 6.37 14.46 1.83
CA HIS A 10 7.04 14.96 0.62
C HIS A 10 8.09 13.99 0.10
N GLY A 11 8.92 13.40 0.98
CA GLY A 11 9.90 12.39 0.58
C GLY A 11 9.26 11.15 -0.04
N LEU A 12 8.13 10.69 0.52
CA LEU A 12 7.38 9.55 -0.02
C LEU A 12 6.65 9.90 -1.32
N PHE A 13 6.17 11.14 -1.46
CA PHE A 13 5.54 11.64 -2.68
C PHE A 13 6.47 11.58 -3.88
N LEU A 14 7.74 11.97 -3.71
CA LEU A 14 8.76 11.88 -4.75
C LEU A 14 9.02 10.44 -5.23
N GLN A 15 8.58 9.43 -4.48
CA GLN A 15 8.73 8.00 -4.82
C GLN A 15 7.41 7.31 -5.16
N GLY A 16 6.33 8.07 -5.39
CA GLY A 16 5.07 7.54 -5.90
C GLY A 16 3.91 7.49 -4.91
N LEU A 17 4.02 8.07 -3.70
CA LEU A 17 2.88 8.15 -2.76
C LEU A 17 1.64 8.79 -3.39
N GLY A 18 1.81 9.73 -4.34
CA GLY A 18 0.71 10.37 -5.04
C GLY A 18 -0.17 9.42 -5.86
N GLN A 19 0.34 8.23 -6.22
CA GLN A 19 -0.40 7.23 -6.99
C GLN A 19 -1.29 6.33 -6.09
N LEU A 20 -1.12 6.42 -4.76
CA LEU A 20 -1.78 5.54 -3.81
C LEU A 20 -2.92 6.28 -3.09
N LEU A 21 -3.94 5.53 -2.69
CA LEU A 21 -5.05 6.08 -1.90
C LEU A 21 -4.61 6.37 -0.46
N VAL A 22 -4.77 7.63 -0.07
CA VAL A 22 -4.49 8.14 1.26
C VAL A 22 -5.81 8.42 1.96
N LEU A 23 -5.96 7.88 3.16
CA LEU A 23 -7.03 8.17 4.10
C LEU A 23 -6.58 9.31 5.03
N ASN A 24 -7.32 10.41 5.00
CA ASN A 24 -7.21 11.50 5.97
C ASN A 24 -8.48 11.53 6.82
N VAL A 25 -8.28 11.48 8.13
CA VAL A 25 -9.36 11.56 9.11
C VAL A 25 -9.05 12.75 9.99
N ASP A 26 -9.85 13.80 9.88
CA ASP A 26 -9.80 14.94 10.79
C ASP A 26 -11.11 15.06 11.58
N ASN A 27 -11.24 16.06 12.43
CA ASN A 27 -12.43 16.22 13.29
C ASN A 27 -13.71 16.63 12.51
N LYS A 28 -13.62 16.93 11.22
CA LYS A 28 -14.72 17.49 10.41
C LYS A 28 -15.10 16.58 9.26
N GLU A 29 -14.13 15.92 8.64
CA GLU A 29 -14.30 15.15 7.42
C GLU A 29 -13.41 13.92 7.36
N THR A 30 -13.89 12.93 6.59
CA THR A 30 -13.15 11.75 6.21
C THR A 30 -12.91 11.83 4.71
N LEU A 31 -11.65 11.99 4.30
CA LEU A 31 -11.28 12.07 2.90
C LEU A 31 -10.53 10.80 2.49
N LEU A 32 -10.80 10.33 1.28
CA LEU A 32 -10.06 9.22 0.67
C LEU A 32 -9.75 9.56 -0.77
N GLY A 33 -8.46 9.71 -1.05
CA GLY A 33 -8.01 10.03 -2.40
C GLY A 33 -6.51 10.18 -2.50
N ASN A 34 -6.07 10.78 -3.58
CA ASN A 34 -4.66 10.94 -3.88
C ASN A 34 -4.12 12.24 -3.30
N ILE A 35 -2.82 12.27 -3.01
CA ILE A 35 -2.15 13.50 -2.65
C ILE A 35 -1.42 14.10 -3.85
N SER A 36 -1.27 15.41 -3.85
CA SER A 36 -0.53 16.19 -4.85
C SER A 36 0.19 17.35 -4.17
N PHE A 37 1.21 17.91 -4.83
CA PHE A 37 1.88 19.12 -4.38
C PHE A 37 1.68 20.23 -5.39
N GLU A 38 1.05 21.33 -4.98
CA GLU A 38 0.88 22.52 -5.81
C GLU A 38 1.53 23.72 -5.10
N LYS A 39 2.48 24.37 -5.78
CA LYS A 39 3.25 25.51 -5.22
C LYS A 39 3.87 25.19 -3.84
N GLY A 40 4.35 23.96 -3.66
CA GLY A 40 4.97 23.48 -2.41
C GLY A 40 3.99 23.14 -1.28
N LYS A 41 2.67 23.19 -1.53
CA LYS A 41 1.65 22.82 -0.54
C LYS A 41 1.10 21.43 -0.84
N LEU A 42 0.96 20.61 0.20
CA LEU A 42 0.25 19.33 0.13
C LEU A 42 -1.23 19.59 -0.09
N ILE A 43 -1.77 19.01 -1.15
CA ILE A 43 -3.21 19.05 -1.49
C ILE A 43 -3.71 17.62 -1.55
N MET A 44 -4.76 17.35 -0.79
CA MET A 44 -5.51 16.11 -0.87
C MET A 44 -6.64 16.26 -1.89
N ARG A 45 -6.65 15.40 -2.90
CA ARG A 45 -7.68 15.33 -3.92
C ARG A 45 -8.63 14.20 -3.52
N ASP A 46 -9.74 14.55 -2.88
CA ASP A 46 -10.73 13.58 -2.45
C ASP A 46 -11.45 12.97 -3.66
N ASN A 47 -11.61 11.64 -3.65
CA ASN A 47 -12.32 10.92 -4.70
C ASN A 47 -13.84 10.83 -4.41
N GLY A 48 -14.30 11.36 -3.26
CA GLY A 48 -15.70 11.39 -2.89
C GLY A 48 -16.26 10.04 -2.41
N HIS A 49 -15.40 9.03 -2.21
CA HIS A 49 -15.82 7.69 -1.78
C HIS A 49 -16.39 7.67 -0.35
N LEU A 50 -15.93 8.58 0.51
CA LEU A 50 -16.25 8.61 1.95
C LEU A 50 -17.11 9.82 2.37
N LYS A 51 -17.82 10.45 1.43
CA LYS A 51 -18.58 11.70 1.66
C LYS A 51 -19.53 11.65 2.87
N ASP A 52 -20.18 10.51 3.11
CA ASP A 52 -21.16 10.33 4.20
C ASP A 52 -20.58 9.56 5.40
N VAL A 53 -19.27 9.30 5.41
CA VAL A 53 -18.58 8.55 6.46
C VAL A 53 -18.02 9.51 7.50
N LYS A 54 -18.49 9.35 8.74
CA LYS A 54 -18.06 10.21 9.86
C LYS A 54 -16.67 9.83 10.36
N PRO A 55 -15.86 10.79 10.83
CA PRO A 55 -14.50 10.51 11.32
C PRO A 55 -14.43 9.48 12.46
N GLU A 56 -15.42 9.46 13.37
CA GLU A 56 -15.38 8.63 14.57
C GLU A 56 -15.43 7.14 14.23
N ILE A 57 -16.08 6.77 13.13
CA ILE A 57 -16.17 5.36 12.70
C ILE A 57 -14.88 4.87 12.04
N MET A 58 -13.90 5.76 11.80
CA MET A 58 -12.61 5.40 11.21
C MET A 58 -11.53 5.06 12.26
N ALA A 59 -11.79 5.26 13.56
CA ALA A 59 -10.88 4.87 14.63
C ALA A 59 -10.35 3.41 14.51
N PRO A 60 -11.20 2.41 14.18
CA PRO A 60 -10.81 1.05 13.87
C PRO A 60 -9.60 0.88 12.92
N CYS A 61 -9.52 1.70 11.87
CA CYS A 61 -8.45 1.62 10.88
C CYS A 61 -7.07 1.85 11.50
N TRP A 62 -6.97 2.74 12.49
CA TRP A 62 -5.72 2.98 13.21
C TRP A 62 -5.53 2.05 14.40
N GLU A 63 -6.59 1.77 15.16
CA GLU A 63 -6.48 1.07 16.44
C GLU A 63 -6.18 -0.41 16.29
N TYR A 64 -6.71 -1.04 15.24
CA TYR A 64 -6.52 -2.46 15.01
C TYR A 64 -6.37 -2.83 13.54
N GLY A 65 -6.75 -1.93 12.61
CA GLY A 65 -6.68 -2.11 11.17
C GLY A 65 -5.29 -1.99 10.55
N LEU A 66 -4.24 -1.64 11.30
CA LEU A 66 -2.90 -1.53 10.73
C LEU A 66 -2.37 -2.87 10.24
N MET A 67 -1.90 -2.87 9.01
CA MET A 67 -1.30 -4.02 8.33
C MET A 67 0.20 -3.86 8.11
N GLY A 68 0.78 -2.68 8.37
CA GLY A 68 2.21 -2.46 8.19
C GLY A 68 2.57 -1.00 7.96
N GLY A 69 3.75 -0.79 7.39
CA GLY A 69 4.32 0.52 7.11
C GLY A 69 4.78 0.65 5.67
N LEU A 70 4.56 1.84 5.11
CA LEU A 70 5.05 2.27 3.80
C LEU A 70 6.18 3.28 3.98
N TYR A 71 7.35 3.02 3.41
CA TYR A 71 8.51 3.88 3.59
C TYR A 71 9.49 3.80 2.41
N THR A 72 10.46 4.71 2.42
CA THR A 72 11.63 4.65 1.55
C THR A 72 12.73 3.84 2.23
N SER A 73 13.07 2.69 1.66
CA SER A 73 14.23 1.91 2.09
C SER A 73 15.53 2.65 1.75
N LYS A 74 16.46 2.72 2.71
CA LYS A 74 17.83 3.21 2.45
C LYS A 74 18.72 2.17 1.76
N VAL A 75 18.35 0.91 1.81
CA VAL A 75 19.08 -0.17 1.12
C VAL A 75 18.67 -0.17 -0.35
N LYS A 76 19.62 -0.41 -1.25
CA LYS A 76 19.37 -0.56 -2.69
C LYS A 76 18.41 -1.73 -2.91
N GLN A 77 17.17 -1.43 -3.28
CA GLN A 77 16.15 -2.43 -3.59
C GLN A 77 16.15 -2.76 -5.08
N LYS A 78 15.50 -3.89 -5.42
CA LYS A 78 15.32 -4.32 -6.82
C LYS A 78 14.10 -3.68 -7.50
N TRP A 79 13.30 -2.92 -6.76
CA TRP A 79 12.09 -2.25 -7.24
C TRP A 79 12.22 -0.73 -7.13
N GLU A 80 11.52 -0.01 -8.00
CA GLU A 80 11.57 1.45 -8.11
C GLU A 80 10.46 2.17 -7.32
N SER A 81 9.48 1.41 -6.81
CA SER A 81 8.37 1.94 -6.01
C SER A 81 8.74 2.15 -4.54
N LEU A 82 7.82 2.74 -3.77
CA LEU A 82 7.86 2.68 -2.31
C LEU A 82 7.93 1.23 -1.79
N THR A 83 8.53 1.09 -0.60
CA THR A 83 8.65 -0.19 0.10
C THR A 83 7.55 -0.34 1.13
N PHE A 84 6.84 -1.45 1.07
CA PHE A 84 5.94 -1.88 2.14
C PHE A 84 6.63 -2.94 3.00
N CYS A 85 6.42 -2.85 4.31
CA CYS A 85 6.78 -3.90 5.24
C CYS A 85 5.61 -4.26 6.16
N GLY A 86 5.45 -5.56 6.41
CA GLY A 86 4.44 -6.10 7.31
C GLY A 86 4.62 -5.65 8.77
N PRO A 87 3.65 -5.95 9.64
CA PRO A 87 3.65 -5.55 11.04
C PRO A 87 4.86 -6.10 11.82
N ALA A 88 5.44 -7.25 11.41
CA ALA A 88 6.62 -7.81 12.07
C ALA A 88 7.84 -6.87 11.98
N HIS A 89 7.87 -5.96 11.00
CA HIS A 89 8.95 -5.00 10.77
C HIS A 89 8.66 -3.61 11.35
N CYS A 90 7.48 -3.42 11.96
CA CYS A 90 7.02 -2.12 12.47
C CYS A 90 6.97 -2.09 14.00
N GLU A 91 7.18 -0.91 14.58
CA GLU A 91 6.82 -0.58 15.96
C GLU A 91 5.40 -0.01 15.96
N LEU A 92 4.41 -0.90 15.93
CA LEU A 92 3.00 -0.50 15.92
C LEU A 92 2.51 -0.22 17.35
N PRO A 93 1.70 0.84 17.57
CA PRO A 93 1.14 1.15 18.88
C PRO A 93 0.05 0.17 19.35
N ILE A 94 -0.24 -0.87 18.55
CA ILE A 94 -1.38 -1.76 18.73
C ILE A 94 -0.95 -3.01 19.50
N ASN A 95 -1.71 -3.34 20.54
CA ASN A 95 -1.70 -4.68 21.11
C ASN A 95 -2.45 -5.60 20.15
N LEU A 96 -1.74 -6.16 19.17
CA LEU A 96 -2.30 -7.11 18.21
C LEU A 96 -2.76 -8.34 19.00
N SER A 97 -4.06 -8.40 19.30
CA SER A 97 -4.65 -9.57 19.96
C SER A 97 -4.33 -10.84 19.16
N LYS A 98 -4.24 -11.99 19.85
CA LYS A 98 -3.84 -13.28 19.26
C LYS A 98 -4.62 -13.63 17.98
N THR A 99 -5.86 -13.17 17.85
CA THR A 99 -6.77 -13.49 16.73
C THR A 99 -6.43 -12.74 15.43
N ARG A 100 -6.04 -11.45 15.49
CA ARG A 100 -5.65 -10.69 14.28
C ARG A 100 -4.26 -11.06 13.76
N GLN A 101 -3.33 -11.38 14.67
CA GLN A 101 -2.05 -11.97 14.26
C GLN A 101 -2.27 -13.29 13.52
N GLY A 102 -3.28 -14.08 13.91
CA GLY A 102 -3.67 -15.29 13.18
C GLY A 102 -4.08 -14.99 11.75
N ALA A 103 -5.00 -14.05 11.52
CA ALA A 103 -5.48 -13.70 10.18
C ALA A 103 -4.35 -13.18 9.26
N LEU A 104 -3.48 -12.28 9.76
CA LEU A 104 -2.35 -11.77 8.97
C LEU A 104 -1.25 -12.81 8.74
N LYS A 105 -1.10 -13.79 9.63
CA LYS A 105 -0.18 -14.92 9.44
C LYS A 105 -0.71 -15.95 8.45
N VAL A 106 -2.02 -16.01 8.22
CA VAL A 106 -2.64 -16.93 7.25
C VAL A 106 -2.77 -16.27 5.88
N ALA A 107 -2.61 -14.94 5.79
CA ALA A 107 -2.57 -14.21 4.54
C ALA A 107 -1.25 -14.46 3.80
N GLU A 108 -1.24 -15.54 3.03
CA GLU A 108 -0.13 -16.03 2.22
C GLU A 108 -0.59 -16.16 0.76
N ASN A 109 0.29 -15.86 -0.20
CA ASN A 109 0.02 -16.16 -1.62
C ASN A 109 0.65 -17.49 -2.04
N GLU A 110 0.37 -17.90 -3.27
CA GLU A 110 0.91 -19.14 -3.87
C GLU A 110 2.45 -19.16 -3.97
N LEU A 111 3.10 -18.00 -3.85
CA LEU A 111 4.56 -17.85 -3.87
C LEU A 111 5.20 -17.93 -2.48
N GLY A 112 4.40 -18.12 -1.42
CA GLY A 112 4.85 -18.20 -0.03
C GLY A 112 5.08 -16.84 0.65
N ASP A 113 4.62 -15.74 0.05
CA ASP A 113 4.71 -14.42 0.69
C ASP A 113 3.70 -14.29 1.82
N ASN A 114 4.18 -14.06 3.03
CA ASN A 114 3.33 -13.84 4.20
C ASN A 114 3.16 -12.35 4.50
N LEU A 115 1.93 -11.85 4.60
CA LEU A 115 1.66 -10.43 4.86
C LEU A 115 2.27 -9.94 6.17
N SER A 116 2.31 -10.79 7.20
CA SER A 116 2.89 -10.43 8.51
C SER A 116 4.38 -10.07 8.43
N THR A 117 5.14 -10.76 7.57
CA THR A 117 6.60 -10.63 7.44
C THR A 117 7.03 -10.05 6.09
N PHE A 118 6.07 -9.66 5.25
CA PHE A 118 6.33 -9.17 3.91
C PHE A 118 7.32 -8.00 3.94
N PHE A 119 8.20 -7.98 2.94
CA PHE A 119 9.13 -6.89 2.68
C PHE A 119 9.33 -6.78 1.17
N GLY A 120 8.86 -5.68 0.57
CA GLY A 120 8.87 -5.58 -0.88
C GLY A 120 8.24 -4.30 -1.43
N SER A 121 8.05 -4.28 -2.74
CA SER A 121 7.27 -3.23 -3.42
C SER A 121 5.86 -3.10 -2.82
N VAL A 122 5.40 -1.86 -2.67
CA VAL A 122 4.03 -1.55 -2.26
C VAL A 122 2.98 -2.19 -3.15
N TYR A 123 3.21 -2.30 -4.46
CA TYR A 123 2.23 -2.83 -5.41
C TYR A 123 2.02 -4.33 -5.24
N ARG A 124 3.12 -5.09 -5.06
CA ARG A 124 3.05 -6.52 -4.72
C ARG A 124 2.40 -6.76 -3.36
N ALA A 125 2.69 -5.91 -2.38
CA ALA A 125 2.02 -5.99 -1.08
C ALA A 125 0.51 -5.74 -1.19
N TYR A 126 0.11 -4.74 -1.97
CA TYR A 126 -1.30 -4.41 -2.17
C TYR A 126 -2.03 -5.52 -2.92
N GLN A 127 -1.38 -6.15 -3.91
CA GLN A 127 -1.90 -7.33 -4.57
C GLN A 127 -2.15 -8.47 -3.57
N LEU A 128 -1.14 -8.81 -2.75
CA LEU A 128 -1.27 -9.82 -1.69
C LEU A 128 -2.42 -9.50 -0.72
N MET A 129 -2.57 -8.23 -0.34
CA MET A 129 -3.66 -7.76 0.52
C MET A 129 -5.03 -7.94 -0.15
N LEU A 130 -5.17 -7.54 -1.42
CA LEU A 130 -6.42 -7.63 -2.18
C LEU A 130 -6.84 -9.08 -2.44
N GLU A 131 -5.89 -9.97 -2.71
CA GLU A 131 -6.08 -11.42 -2.83
C GLU A 131 -6.60 -12.02 -1.50
N ASN A 132 -6.11 -11.51 -0.38
CA ASN A 132 -6.52 -11.89 0.97
C ASN A 132 -7.69 -11.06 1.54
N HIS A 133 -8.45 -10.39 0.68
CA HIS A 133 -9.65 -9.65 1.06
C HIS A 133 -9.42 -8.50 2.06
N TYR A 134 -8.23 -7.90 2.06
CA TYR A 134 -7.97 -6.63 2.72
C TYR A 134 -8.13 -5.47 1.73
N LEU A 135 -8.50 -4.30 2.23
CA LEU A 135 -8.64 -3.08 1.43
C LEU A 135 -7.62 -2.03 1.90
N PRO A 136 -6.38 -2.05 1.36
CA PRO A 136 -5.31 -1.21 1.90
C PRO A 136 -5.43 0.25 1.52
N VAL A 137 -5.32 1.12 2.51
CA VAL A 137 -5.21 2.57 2.36
C VAL A 137 -4.10 3.10 3.25
N ILE A 138 -3.49 4.22 2.85
CA ILE A 138 -2.38 4.83 3.59
C ILE A 138 -2.93 5.86 4.55
N MET A 139 -2.47 5.83 5.80
CA MET A 139 -2.79 6.86 6.77
C MET A 139 -1.66 7.88 6.86
N LEU A 140 -2.00 9.16 6.99
CA LEU A 140 -1.05 10.24 7.30
C LEU A 140 -0.59 10.20 8.78
N LYS A 141 -0.28 9.01 9.29
CA LYS A 141 0.21 8.77 10.64
C LYS A 141 1.57 8.07 10.56
N PRO A 142 2.63 8.66 11.13
CA PRO A 142 3.96 8.05 11.11
C PRO A 142 3.98 6.69 11.82
N VAL A 143 4.68 5.74 11.22
CA VAL A 143 5.01 4.45 11.84
C VAL A 143 6.53 4.32 11.85
N LYS A 144 7.08 3.91 12.99
CA LYS A 144 8.51 3.64 13.11
C LYS A 144 8.80 2.22 12.64
N ILE A 145 9.76 2.09 11.75
CA ILE A 145 10.25 0.80 11.25
C ILE A 145 11.38 0.34 12.17
N LYS A 146 11.48 -0.96 12.45
CA LYS A 146 12.46 -1.52 13.39
C LYS A 146 13.92 -1.29 12.97
N THR A 147 14.16 -1.02 11.68
CA THR A 147 15.45 -0.60 11.11
C THR A 147 15.83 0.85 11.46
N GLY A 148 14.96 1.60 12.14
CA GLY A 148 15.16 2.99 12.55
C GLY A 148 14.63 4.03 11.54
N GLU A 149 14.04 3.58 10.42
CA GLU A 149 13.37 4.45 9.46
C GLU A 149 11.95 4.81 9.90
N PHE A 150 11.37 5.84 9.28
CA PHE A 150 9.98 6.24 9.49
C PHE A 150 9.22 6.14 8.18
N GLY A 151 8.01 5.61 8.27
CA GLY A 151 7.06 5.48 7.18
C GLY A 151 5.68 5.98 7.57
N LEU A 152 4.71 5.73 6.70
CA LEU A 152 3.29 5.93 6.96
C LEU A 152 2.61 4.60 7.22
N GLY A 153 1.62 4.57 8.11
CA GLY A 153 0.85 3.37 8.37
C GLY A 153 -0.02 2.99 7.17
N VAL A 154 -0.07 1.70 6.85
CA VAL A 154 -1.07 1.14 5.91
C VAL A 154 -2.09 0.38 6.72
N CYS A 155 -3.37 0.65 6.49
CA CYS A 155 -4.46 0.00 7.21
C CYS A 155 -5.49 -0.61 6.27
N ASP A 156 -6.25 -1.56 6.80
CA ASP A 156 -7.42 -2.12 6.14
C ASP A 156 -8.63 -1.21 6.38
N LEU A 157 -9.16 -0.65 5.30
CA LEU A 157 -10.37 0.17 5.34
C LEU A 157 -11.59 -0.63 5.81
N ARG A 158 -11.61 -1.95 5.61
CA ARG A 158 -12.69 -2.84 6.08
C ARG A 158 -12.72 -2.99 7.60
N ALA A 159 -11.71 -2.50 8.32
CA ALA A 159 -11.75 -2.43 9.77
C ALA A 159 -12.83 -1.46 10.27
N ALA A 160 -13.16 -0.42 9.49
CA ALA A 160 -14.22 0.52 9.81
C ALA A 160 -15.61 -0.05 9.42
N PRO A 161 -16.68 0.24 10.20
CA PRO A 161 -18.04 -0.18 9.89
C PRO A 161 -18.65 0.72 8.80
N ILE A 162 -18.14 0.61 7.58
CA ILE A 162 -18.61 1.35 6.41
C ILE A 162 -19.50 0.50 5.50
N ASP A 163 -20.36 1.17 4.74
CA ASP A 163 -21.31 0.51 3.84
C ASP A 163 -20.59 -0.33 2.78
N LEU A 164 -21.16 -1.50 2.46
CA LEU A 164 -20.56 -2.43 1.50
C LEU A 164 -20.41 -1.80 0.10
N ASN A 165 -21.30 -0.91 -0.30
CA ASN A 165 -21.19 -0.23 -1.59
C ASN A 165 -19.97 0.72 -1.62
N VAL A 166 -19.63 1.34 -0.50
CA VAL A 166 -18.40 2.14 -0.36
C VAL A 166 -17.18 1.23 -0.50
N ILE A 167 -17.15 0.11 0.23
CA ILE A 167 -16.07 -0.89 0.15
C ILE A 167 -15.86 -1.37 -1.29
N ARG A 168 -16.95 -1.68 -2.00
CA ARG A 168 -16.88 -2.14 -3.40
C ARG A 168 -16.27 -1.09 -4.32
N LYS A 169 -16.77 0.16 -4.25
CA LYS A 169 -16.24 1.27 -5.06
C LYS A 169 -14.73 1.48 -4.85
N VAL A 170 -14.29 1.48 -3.59
CA VAL A 170 -12.88 1.66 -3.26
C VAL A 170 -12.04 0.46 -3.69
N ASN A 171 -12.54 -0.77 -3.51
CA ASN A 171 -11.88 -1.98 -3.97
C ASN A 171 -11.67 -1.98 -5.49
N ASP A 172 -12.69 -1.59 -6.26
CA ASP A 172 -12.61 -1.58 -7.72
C ASP A 172 -11.60 -0.53 -8.20
N ALA A 173 -11.65 0.69 -7.63
CA ALA A 173 -10.68 1.74 -7.92
C ALA A 173 -9.24 1.33 -7.57
N LEU A 174 -9.05 0.64 -6.44
CA LEU A 174 -7.73 0.19 -6.02
C LEU A 174 -7.22 -0.94 -6.92
N ARG A 175 -8.07 -1.91 -7.30
CA ARG A 175 -7.70 -3.00 -8.22
C ARG A 175 -7.25 -2.45 -9.57
N GLU A 176 -8.00 -1.50 -10.13
CA GLU A 176 -7.62 -0.85 -11.39
C GLU A 176 -6.28 -0.09 -11.25
N SER A 177 -6.08 0.59 -10.13
CA SER A 177 -4.82 1.30 -9.86
C SER A 177 -3.62 0.36 -9.74
N ILE A 178 -3.78 -0.79 -9.07
CA ILE A 178 -2.71 -1.77 -8.89
C ILE A 178 -2.41 -2.51 -10.20
N ALA A 179 -3.44 -2.94 -10.92
CA ALA A 179 -3.29 -3.60 -12.22
C ALA A 179 -2.41 -2.77 -13.16
N ARG A 180 -2.67 -1.45 -13.28
CA ARG A 180 -1.84 -0.53 -14.09
C ARG A 180 -0.36 -0.44 -13.68
N GLN A 181 0.00 -0.84 -12.46
CA GLN A 181 1.36 -0.75 -11.92
C GLN A 181 2.07 -2.12 -11.87
N THR A 182 1.30 -3.21 -11.97
CA THR A 182 1.81 -4.58 -11.91
C THR A 182 1.73 -5.31 -13.25
N GLU A 183 0.79 -4.93 -14.12
CA GLU A 183 0.64 -5.46 -15.46
C GLU A 183 1.56 -4.66 -16.39
N LEU A 184 2.66 -5.26 -16.81
CA LEU A 184 3.40 -4.78 -17.98
C LEU A 184 2.55 -5.11 -19.20
N GLY A 185 2.04 -4.09 -19.89
CA GLY A 185 1.55 -4.30 -21.24
C GLY A 185 2.69 -4.81 -22.13
N VAL A 186 2.42 -5.71 -23.07
CA VAL A 186 3.40 -6.12 -24.09
C VAL A 186 3.92 -4.89 -24.87
N GLU A 187 3.14 -3.80 -24.89
CA GLU A 187 3.48 -2.50 -25.49
C GLU A 187 4.46 -1.66 -24.64
N ASP A 188 4.53 -1.88 -23.31
CA ASP A 188 5.44 -1.15 -22.41
C ASP A 188 6.84 -1.78 -22.35
N MET A 189 6.97 -3.01 -22.84
CA MET A 189 8.26 -3.64 -23.06
C MET A 189 8.76 -3.26 -24.45
N ASN A 190 9.71 -2.32 -24.53
CA ASN A 190 10.61 -2.19 -25.69
C ASN A 190 11.55 -3.40 -25.78
N LEU A 191 10.99 -4.62 -25.72
CA LEU A 191 11.72 -5.85 -25.96
C LEU A 191 11.85 -5.99 -27.47
N THR A 192 13.09 -5.96 -27.95
CA THR A 192 13.36 -6.44 -29.29
C THR A 192 13.07 -7.95 -29.34
N LEU A 193 12.76 -8.47 -30.54
CA LEU A 193 12.64 -9.92 -30.78
C LEU A 193 13.87 -10.70 -30.29
N GLU A 194 15.04 -10.05 -30.30
CA GLU A 194 16.30 -10.63 -29.84
C GLU A 194 16.36 -10.76 -28.31
N ASP A 195 15.84 -9.77 -27.57
CA ASP A 195 15.77 -9.82 -26.10
C ASP A 195 14.72 -10.84 -25.63
N PHE A 196 13.59 -10.92 -26.32
CA PHE A 196 12.59 -11.96 -26.07
C PHE A 196 13.15 -13.36 -26.33
N GLY A 197 13.88 -13.55 -27.44
CA GLY A 197 14.57 -14.79 -27.77
C GLY A 197 15.62 -15.21 -26.74
N LYS A 198 16.33 -14.25 -26.13
CA LYS A 198 17.27 -14.54 -25.03
C LYS A 198 16.59 -14.94 -23.73
N MET A 199 15.44 -14.33 -23.42
CA MET A 199 14.71 -14.62 -22.18
C MET A 199 13.92 -15.94 -22.24
N PHE A 200 13.37 -16.27 -23.41
CA PHE A 200 12.43 -17.39 -23.57
C PHE A 200 12.86 -18.46 -24.56
N GLY A 201 13.96 -18.28 -25.29
CA GLY A 201 14.44 -19.23 -26.31
C GLY A 201 14.69 -20.63 -25.73
N ALA A 202 15.20 -20.71 -24.50
CA ALA A 202 15.41 -21.99 -23.82
C ALA A 202 14.13 -22.80 -23.60
N TYR A 203 12.97 -22.15 -23.46
CA TYR A 203 11.68 -22.83 -23.30
C TYR A 203 11.03 -23.24 -24.63
N LEU A 204 11.45 -22.63 -25.75
CA LEU A 204 10.95 -22.96 -27.09
C LEU A 204 11.72 -24.12 -27.73
N ASP A 205 12.97 -24.33 -27.31
CA ASP A 205 13.83 -25.39 -27.82
C ASP A 205 13.58 -26.78 -27.18
N GLU A 206 12.80 -26.87 -26.09
CA GLU A 206 12.44 -28.16 -25.46
C GLU A 206 11.31 -28.93 -26.18
N LYS A 207 10.86 -28.46 -27.36
CA LYS A 207 9.97 -29.22 -28.25
C LYS A 207 10.66 -29.68 -29.53
N LYS A 208 11.75 -30.43 -29.40
CA LYS A 208 12.25 -31.31 -30.46
C LYS A 208 12.43 -32.73 -29.97
#